data_AF-A0A7C8IEH4-F1
#
_entry.id   AF-A0A7C8IEH4-F1
#
_cell.length_a   1.000
_cell.length_b   1.000
_cell.length_c   1.000
_cell.angle_alpha   90.00
_cell.angle_beta   90.00
_cell.angle_gamma   90.00
#
_symmetry.space_group_name_H-M   'P 1'
#
loop_
_entity.id
_entity.type
_entity.pdbx_description
1 polymer ?
#
loop_
_entity_poly.entity_id
_entity_poly.type
_entity_poly.pdbx_seq_one_letter_code
_entity_poly.pdbx_strand_id
1 'polypeptide(L)'
;MKLLTPLILSALPTLALSTTLPTRILAGITVPDTPTITRALAFASANMDTHTYNHVLRSWLVGQATISHLPPNSTTGPIDLEAFAISAILHDLGWSPNPALISPDKRFEVDGANVAREFLRREGDEGAWPEARLQLVWDAIALHTSRDIALYKQPEVWLTSLGILAELVGPSVAVPLFGPDRVAVTQEEWDEISRVYPRTGLRQFFRDVMIGICTSKPATTYNNFMADYGERYVEGFSEEGKRTIDFLEKNMKE
;
A
#
# COMPACT_ATOMS: atom_id res chain seq x y z
N MET A 1 -21.62 4.32 49.81
CA MET A 1 -20.16 4.51 49.81
C MET A 1 -19.48 3.19 49.45
N LYS A 2 -19.20 2.99 48.16
CA LYS A 2 -18.28 1.94 47.65
C LYS A 2 -17.52 2.61 46.49
N LEU A 3 -16.28 3.00 46.76
CA LEU A 3 -15.37 3.56 45.77
C LEU A 3 -14.90 2.41 44.86
N LEU A 4 -15.13 2.56 43.55
CA LEU A 4 -14.50 1.74 42.52
C LEU A 4 -13.08 2.25 42.30
N THR A 5 -12.10 1.40 42.58
CA THR A 5 -10.68 1.62 42.29
C THR A 5 -10.47 1.61 40.76
N PRO A 6 -9.78 2.58 40.15
CA PRO A 6 -9.50 2.52 38.72
C PRO A 6 -8.41 1.47 38.45
N LEU A 7 -8.66 0.63 37.45
CA LEU A 7 -7.66 -0.27 36.87
C LEU A 7 -6.50 0.58 36.32
N ILE A 8 -5.28 0.34 36.81
CA ILE A 8 -4.08 0.89 36.21
C ILE A 8 -3.85 0.14 34.90
N LEU A 9 -4.09 0.82 33.77
CA LEU A 9 -3.71 0.34 32.46
C LEU A 9 -2.17 0.38 32.38
N SER A 10 -1.52 -0.78 32.42
CA SER A 10 -0.08 -0.87 32.23
C SER A 10 0.26 -0.45 30.80
N ALA A 11 0.90 0.71 30.64
CA ALA A 11 1.47 1.14 29.38
C ALA A 11 2.52 0.11 28.94
N LEU A 12 2.36 -0.44 27.73
CA LEU A 12 3.40 -1.22 27.06
C LEU A 12 4.61 -0.32 26.84
N PRO A 13 5.85 -0.82 27.02
CA PRO A 13 7.03 -0.03 26.75
C PRO A 13 7.14 0.23 25.25
N THR A 14 6.95 1.48 24.85
CA THR A 14 7.35 1.98 23.53
C THR A 14 8.87 1.85 23.44
N LEU A 15 9.37 0.83 22.75
CA LEU A 15 10.79 0.80 22.39
C LEU A 15 11.03 1.90 21.34
N ALA A 16 11.35 3.09 21.83
CA ALA A 16 11.94 4.13 21.01
C ALA A 16 13.41 3.77 20.76
N LEU A 17 13.66 2.90 19.77
CA LEU A 17 14.99 2.80 19.17
C LEU A 17 15.09 3.93 18.14
N SER A 18 15.46 5.11 18.64
CA SER A 18 15.94 6.21 17.80
C SER A 18 17.35 5.87 17.32
N THR A 19 17.43 4.99 16.33
CA THR A 19 18.60 4.88 15.46
C THR A 19 18.21 5.51 14.15
N THR A 20 18.83 6.65 13.82
CA THR A 20 18.67 7.26 12.49
C THR A 20 19.08 6.24 11.44
N LEU A 21 18.13 5.82 10.60
CA LEU A 21 18.42 4.89 9.51
C LEU A 21 19.44 5.50 8.55
N PRO A 22 20.35 4.71 7.97
CA PRO A 22 21.14 5.16 6.82
C PRO A 22 20.20 5.65 5.72
N THR A 23 20.65 6.63 4.93
CA THR A 23 19.86 7.22 3.85
C THR A 23 20.65 7.32 2.55
N ARG A 24 19.91 7.43 1.45
CA ARG A 24 20.44 7.75 0.12
C ARG A 24 19.47 8.67 -0.62
N ILE A 25 19.88 9.19 -1.77
CA ILE A 25 19.04 10.03 -2.62
C ILE A 25 18.57 9.24 -3.85
N LEU A 26 17.26 9.20 -4.10
CA LEU A 26 16.65 8.64 -5.30
C LEU A 26 15.69 9.67 -5.90
N ALA A 27 15.86 10.01 -7.18
CA ALA A 27 15.05 11.02 -7.88
C ALA A 27 14.90 12.34 -7.09
N GLY A 28 15.98 12.79 -6.44
CA GLY A 28 15.98 14.00 -5.62
C GLY A 28 15.41 13.84 -4.20
N ILE A 29 14.83 12.69 -3.86
CA ILE A 29 14.23 12.43 -2.55
C ILE A 29 15.22 11.68 -1.65
N THR A 30 15.38 12.13 -0.40
CA THR A 30 16.15 11.40 0.62
C THR A 30 15.29 10.27 1.17
N VAL A 31 15.76 9.03 1.02
CA VAL A 31 15.03 7.81 1.41
C VAL A 31 15.87 6.96 2.38
N PRO A 32 15.26 6.12 3.24
CA PRO A 32 15.98 5.13 4.02
C PRO A 32 16.69 4.11 3.13
N ASP A 33 17.91 3.71 3.52
CA ASP A 33 18.81 2.83 2.77
C ASP A 33 19.28 1.64 3.63
N THR A 34 18.33 0.84 4.11
CA THR A 34 18.63 -0.34 4.91
C THR A 34 18.93 -1.55 4.02
N PRO A 35 19.65 -2.57 4.55
CA PRO A 35 19.83 -3.83 3.85
C PRO A 35 18.49 -4.50 3.45
N THR A 36 17.47 -4.44 4.33
CA THR A 36 16.14 -4.98 4.04
C THR A 36 15.47 -4.25 2.86
N ILE A 37 15.55 -2.91 2.78
CA ILE A 37 15.04 -2.13 1.64
C ILE A 37 15.78 -2.48 0.34
N THR A 38 17.10 -2.66 0.41
CA THR A 38 17.90 -3.08 -0.75
C THR A 38 17.45 -4.44 -1.28
N ARG A 39 17.22 -5.42 -0.38
CA ARG A 39 16.69 -6.73 -0.76
C ARG A 39 15.27 -6.64 -1.32
N ALA A 40 14.42 -5.77 -0.78
CA ALA A 40 13.06 -5.59 -1.27
C ALA A 40 13.01 -5.01 -2.68
N LEU A 41 13.87 -4.03 -2.99
CA LEU A 41 14.00 -3.49 -4.34
C LEU A 41 14.48 -4.53 -5.34
N ALA A 42 15.47 -5.34 -4.97
CA ALA A 42 15.92 -6.46 -5.80
C ALA A 42 14.80 -7.48 -6.02
N PHE A 43 14.04 -7.82 -4.97
CA PHE A 43 12.92 -8.75 -5.04
C PHE A 43 11.78 -8.22 -5.93
N ALA A 44 11.42 -6.95 -5.78
CA ALA A 44 10.44 -6.27 -6.64
C ALA A 44 10.89 -6.26 -8.10
N SER A 45 12.13 -5.84 -8.38
CA SER A 45 12.67 -5.82 -9.75
C SER A 45 12.72 -7.20 -10.40
N ALA A 46 12.87 -8.28 -9.63
CA ALA A 46 12.91 -9.64 -10.15
C ALA A 46 11.51 -10.23 -10.40
N ASN A 47 10.47 -9.68 -9.78
CA ASN A 47 9.12 -10.25 -9.79
C ASN A 47 8.05 -9.30 -10.35
N MET A 48 8.43 -8.14 -10.87
CA MET A 48 7.53 -7.15 -11.46
C MET A 48 7.99 -6.83 -12.89
N ASP A 49 7.04 -6.55 -13.77
CA ASP A 49 7.35 -5.89 -15.03
C ASP A 49 7.79 -4.43 -14.79
N THR A 50 8.34 -3.79 -15.82
CA THR A 50 8.87 -2.43 -15.72
C THR A 50 7.81 -1.39 -15.34
N HIS A 51 6.56 -1.52 -15.79
CA HIS A 51 5.50 -0.57 -15.44
C HIS A 51 5.11 -0.71 -13.96
N THR A 52 4.94 -1.93 -13.47
CA THR A 52 4.69 -2.19 -12.04
C THR A 52 5.87 -1.74 -11.18
N TYR A 53 7.11 -2.05 -11.56
CA TYR A 53 8.28 -1.63 -10.80
C TYR A 53 8.41 -0.09 -10.75
N ASN A 54 8.24 0.60 -11.87
CA ASN A 54 8.23 2.07 -11.87
C ASN A 54 7.09 2.62 -11.00
N HIS A 55 5.91 2.00 -11.05
CA HIS A 55 4.77 2.36 -10.21
C HIS A 55 5.08 2.29 -8.72
N VAL A 56 5.55 1.14 -8.21
CA VAL A 56 5.86 0.99 -6.78
C VAL A 56 6.98 1.92 -6.31
N LEU A 57 7.96 2.21 -7.17
CA LEU A 57 9.03 3.17 -6.88
C LEU A 57 8.49 4.60 -6.78
N ARG A 58 7.62 5.03 -7.70
CA ARG A 58 6.95 6.35 -7.58
C ARG A 58 6.09 6.43 -6.34
N SER A 59 5.33 5.37 -6.00
CA SER A 59 4.50 5.32 -4.79
C SER A 59 5.32 5.54 -3.52
N TRP A 60 6.45 4.84 -3.41
CA TRP A 60 7.38 5.01 -2.29
C TRP A 60 7.95 6.43 -2.24
N LEU A 61 8.46 6.94 -3.35
CA LEU A 61 9.13 8.25 -3.40
C LEU A 61 8.17 9.40 -3.14
N VAL A 62 6.94 9.35 -3.66
CA VAL A 62 5.91 10.36 -3.42
C VAL A 62 5.49 10.38 -1.95
N GLY A 63 5.30 9.20 -1.34
CA GLY A 63 5.03 9.13 0.10
C GLY A 63 6.22 9.58 0.94
N GLN A 64 7.46 9.23 0.57
CA GLN A 64 8.65 9.67 1.29
C GLN A 64 8.87 11.20 1.18
N ALA A 65 8.64 11.79 0.01
CA ALA A 65 8.67 13.24 -0.17
C ALA A 65 7.62 13.92 0.72
N THR A 66 6.40 13.36 0.77
CA THR A 66 5.37 13.82 1.71
C THR A 66 5.86 13.79 3.16
N ILE A 67 6.43 12.67 3.61
CA ILE A 67 6.96 12.55 4.98
C ILE A 67 8.01 13.62 5.29
N SER A 68 8.90 13.94 4.34
CA SER A 68 9.94 14.95 4.51
C SER A 68 9.42 16.38 4.71
N HIS A 69 8.20 16.66 4.25
CA HIS A 69 7.56 17.99 4.35
C HIS A 69 6.45 18.05 5.40
N LEU A 70 6.05 16.91 5.97
CA LEU A 70 5.04 16.88 7.01
C LEU A 70 5.48 17.66 8.25
N PRO A 71 4.61 18.49 8.84
CA PRO A 71 4.90 19.13 10.11
C PRO A 71 5.22 18.10 11.21
N PRO A 72 6.10 18.42 12.17
CA PRO A 72 6.32 17.58 13.33
C PRO A 72 4.98 17.27 14.04
N ASN A 73 4.78 16.01 14.45
CA ASN A 73 3.56 15.53 15.12
C ASN A 73 2.26 15.65 14.29
N SER A 74 2.35 15.76 12.96
CA SER A 74 1.18 15.68 12.06
C SER A 74 0.53 14.29 12.01
N THR A 75 1.22 13.29 12.55
CA THR A 75 0.79 11.89 12.61
C THR A 75 0.42 11.49 14.04
N THR A 76 -0.41 10.46 14.19
CA THR A 76 -0.84 9.92 15.50
C THR A 76 0.28 9.23 16.29
N GLY A 77 1.47 9.08 15.69
CA GLY A 77 2.67 8.47 16.27
C GLY A 77 3.85 8.58 15.30
N PRO A 78 5.07 8.16 15.72
CA PRO A 78 6.21 8.12 14.83
C PRO A 78 5.95 7.19 13.63
N ILE A 79 6.53 7.53 12.48
CA ILE A 79 6.44 6.71 11.27
C ILE A 79 7.64 5.74 11.26
N ASP A 80 7.38 4.45 11.20
CA ASP A 80 8.37 3.43 10.88
C ASP A 80 8.70 3.51 9.38
N LEU A 81 9.75 4.29 9.06
CA LEU A 81 10.12 4.59 7.69
C LEU A 81 10.52 3.34 6.88
N GLU A 82 11.11 2.33 7.53
CA GLU A 82 11.47 1.09 6.84
C GLU A 82 10.22 0.24 6.58
N ALA A 83 9.29 0.12 7.54
CA ALA A 83 8.03 -0.58 7.31
C ALA A 83 7.18 0.10 6.22
N PHE A 84 7.11 1.44 6.21
CA PHE A 84 6.48 2.20 5.13
C PHE A 84 7.15 1.94 3.77
N ALA A 85 8.49 2.03 3.71
CA ALA A 85 9.24 1.79 2.46
C ALA A 85 8.96 0.38 1.90
N ILE A 86 9.06 -0.65 2.74
CA ILE A 86 8.78 -2.03 2.32
C ILE A 86 7.33 -2.19 1.85
N SER A 87 6.38 -1.60 2.56
CA SER A 87 4.96 -1.64 2.18
C SER A 87 4.75 -1.03 0.79
N ALA A 88 5.30 0.16 0.55
CA ALA A 88 5.16 0.84 -0.74
C ALA A 88 5.88 0.10 -1.89
N ILE A 89 7.08 -0.43 -1.66
CA ILE A 89 7.87 -1.14 -2.68
C ILE A 89 7.22 -2.47 -3.08
N LEU A 90 6.53 -3.15 -2.15
CA LEU A 90 6.01 -4.51 -2.36
C LEU A 90 4.49 -4.61 -2.55
N HIS A 91 3.75 -3.49 -2.47
CA HIS A 91 2.27 -3.54 -2.42
C HIS A 91 1.61 -4.26 -3.60
N ASP A 92 2.15 -4.10 -4.81
CA ASP A 92 1.58 -4.65 -6.04
C ASP A 92 2.27 -5.95 -6.51
N LEU A 93 2.89 -6.71 -5.61
CA LEU A 93 3.34 -8.07 -5.94
C LEU A 93 2.18 -9.00 -6.33
N GLY A 94 0.94 -8.64 -5.98
CA GLY A 94 -0.27 -9.28 -6.49
C GLY A 94 -0.50 -9.11 -8.00
N TRP A 95 0.26 -8.23 -8.68
CA TRP A 95 0.27 -8.08 -10.14
C TRP A 95 1.43 -8.84 -10.80
N SER A 96 2.23 -9.58 -10.03
CA SER A 96 3.41 -10.26 -10.54
C SER A 96 3.07 -11.20 -11.72
N PRO A 97 3.88 -11.21 -12.80
CA PRO A 97 3.78 -12.24 -13.84
C PRO A 97 4.20 -13.63 -13.33
N ASN A 98 4.76 -13.74 -12.13
CA ASN A 98 5.14 -15.00 -11.51
C ASN A 98 3.91 -15.68 -10.87
N PRO A 99 3.39 -16.79 -11.43
CA PRO A 99 2.20 -17.45 -10.91
C PRO A 99 2.38 -18.01 -9.48
N ALA A 100 3.63 -18.18 -9.01
CA ALA A 100 3.90 -18.64 -7.65
C ALA A 100 3.60 -17.58 -6.57
N LEU A 101 3.44 -16.31 -6.95
CA LEU A 101 3.19 -15.19 -6.04
C LEU A 101 1.71 -14.77 -5.99
N ILE A 102 0.89 -15.31 -6.89
CA ILE A 102 -0.53 -14.96 -7.02
C ILE A 102 -1.39 -16.18 -6.73
N SER A 103 -2.56 -15.97 -6.12
CA SER A 103 -3.52 -17.03 -5.87
C SER A 103 -4.76 -16.89 -6.74
N PRO A 104 -5.47 -18.00 -7.04
CA PRO A 104 -6.69 -17.96 -7.85
C PRO A 104 -7.90 -17.41 -7.09
N ASP A 105 -7.83 -17.34 -5.75
CA ASP A 105 -8.97 -17.14 -4.86
C ASP A 105 -8.87 -15.90 -3.97
N LYS A 106 -7.75 -15.16 -3.99
CA LYS A 106 -7.59 -13.94 -3.19
C LYS A 106 -7.46 -12.70 -4.05
N ARG A 107 -7.89 -11.59 -3.48
CA ARG A 107 -7.64 -10.23 -3.97
C ARG A 107 -6.14 -9.98 -4.15
N PHE A 108 -5.77 -9.20 -5.16
CA PHE A 108 -4.35 -8.92 -5.43
C PHE A 108 -3.69 -8.17 -4.25
N GLU A 109 -4.46 -7.36 -3.52
CA GLU A 109 -3.97 -6.67 -2.32
C GLU A 109 -3.56 -7.67 -1.23
N VAL A 110 -4.31 -8.76 -1.09
CA VAL A 110 -4.02 -9.83 -0.13
C VAL A 110 -2.87 -10.70 -0.61
N ASP A 111 -2.77 -10.99 -1.90
CA ASP A 111 -1.61 -11.69 -2.48
C ASP A 111 -0.33 -10.89 -2.20
N GLY A 112 -0.31 -9.60 -2.54
CA GLY A 112 0.83 -8.71 -2.28
C GLY A 112 1.21 -8.65 -0.80
N ALA A 113 0.22 -8.49 0.09
CA ALA A 113 0.45 -8.45 1.54
C ALA A 113 1.03 -9.77 2.08
N ASN A 114 0.55 -10.91 1.60
CA ASN A 114 1.07 -12.23 1.98
C ASN A 114 2.52 -12.41 1.52
N VAL A 115 2.83 -12.04 0.28
CA VAL A 115 4.19 -12.16 -0.25
C VAL A 115 5.15 -11.25 0.51
N ALA A 116 4.76 -10.00 0.80
CA ALA A 116 5.60 -9.07 1.56
C ALA A 116 5.88 -9.57 2.99
N ARG A 117 4.87 -10.11 3.68
CA ARG A 117 5.05 -10.71 5.01
C ARG A 117 6.00 -11.90 4.98
N GLU A 118 5.88 -12.78 4.00
CA GLU A 118 6.79 -13.93 3.87
C GLU A 118 8.20 -13.51 3.47
N PHE A 119 8.32 -12.53 2.57
CA PHE A 119 9.60 -11.90 2.24
C PHE A 119 10.29 -11.38 3.50
N LEU A 120 9.59 -10.64 4.36
CA LEU A 120 10.17 -10.10 5.60
C LEU A 120 10.55 -11.18 6.62
N ARG A 121 9.81 -12.30 6.69
CA ARG A 121 10.18 -13.42 7.56
C ARG A 121 11.47 -14.11 7.11
N ARG A 122 11.71 -14.17 5.80
CA ARG A 122 12.88 -14.86 5.22
C ARG A 122 14.09 -13.94 5.05
N GLU A 123 13.84 -12.72 4.58
CA GLU A 123 14.85 -11.77 4.12
C GLU A 123 14.92 -10.52 5.01
N GLY A 124 14.04 -10.36 6.01
CA GLY A 124 14.15 -9.27 6.97
C GLY A 124 15.36 -9.46 7.89
N ASP A 125 15.94 -8.36 8.37
CA ASP A 125 17.03 -8.43 9.33
C ASP A 125 16.60 -9.17 10.60
N GLU A 126 17.44 -10.09 11.08
CA GLU A 126 17.11 -10.99 12.19
C GLU A 126 16.72 -10.21 13.45
N GLY A 127 15.58 -10.56 14.04
CA GLY A 127 15.04 -9.88 15.23
C GLY A 127 14.43 -8.49 14.99
N ALA A 128 14.53 -7.92 13.79
CA ALA A 128 14.00 -6.59 13.45
C ALA A 128 12.52 -6.60 13.02
N TRP A 129 11.92 -7.78 12.83
CA TRP A 129 10.56 -7.95 12.31
C TRP A 129 9.68 -8.81 13.23
N PRO A 130 9.32 -8.31 14.43
CA PRO A 130 8.35 -8.98 15.29
C PRO A 130 6.96 -9.01 14.62
N GLU A 131 6.09 -9.93 15.05
CA GLU A 131 4.79 -10.18 14.40
C GLU A 131 3.93 -8.91 14.27
N ALA A 132 3.98 -7.99 15.23
CA ALA A 132 3.27 -6.71 15.15
C ALA A 132 3.74 -5.83 13.97
N ARG A 133 5.04 -5.82 13.66
CA ARG A 133 5.63 -5.07 12.54
C ARG A 133 5.34 -5.73 11.19
N LEU A 134 5.36 -7.07 11.17
CA LEU A 134 4.91 -7.86 10.02
C LEU A 134 3.43 -7.61 9.71
N GLN A 135 2.58 -7.58 10.74
CA GLN A 135 1.15 -7.29 10.58
C GLN A 135 0.92 -5.86 10.12
N LEU A 136 1.73 -4.89 10.57
CA LEU A 136 1.65 -3.51 10.08
C LEU A 136 1.90 -3.42 8.56
N VAL A 137 2.95 -4.08 8.05
CA VAL A 137 3.24 -4.13 6.61
C VAL A 137 2.12 -4.85 5.86
N TRP A 138 1.63 -5.97 6.41
CA TRP A 138 0.51 -6.70 5.82
C TRP A 138 -0.74 -5.82 5.73
N ASP A 139 -1.10 -5.10 6.81
CA ASP A 139 -2.25 -4.18 6.84
C ASP A 139 -2.07 -3.02 5.85
N ALA A 140 -0.87 -2.43 5.79
CA ALA A 140 -0.58 -1.33 4.88
C ALA A 140 -0.80 -1.71 3.42
N ILE A 141 -0.37 -2.92 3.04
CA ILE A 141 -0.57 -3.44 1.68
C ILE A 141 -2.01 -3.91 1.49
N ALA A 142 -2.59 -4.70 2.40
CA ALA A 142 -3.93 -5.24 2.19
C ALA A 142 -5.02 -4.16 2.10
N LEU A 143 -4.81 -3.00 2.74
CA LEU A 143 -5.74 -1.88 2.78
C LEU A 143 -5.39 -0.75 1.78
N HIS A 144 -4.35 -0.89 0.96
CA HIS A 144 -3.83 0.24 0.19
C HIS A 144 -4.84 0.83 -0.82
N THR A 145 -5.73 -0.01 -1.38
CA THR A 145 -6.84 0.40 -2.27
C THR A 145 -8.10 0.82 -1.53
N SER A 146 -8.14 0.63 -0.21
CA SER A 146 -9.30 0.88 0.65
C SER A 146 -9.10 2.17 1.46
N ARG A 147 -8.90 3.29 0.75
CA ARG A 147 -8.55 4.61 1.33
C ARG A 147 -9.43 4.98 2.54
N ASP A 148 -10.73 4.82 2.41
CA ASP A 148 -11.69 5.26 3.43
C ASP A 148 -11.57 4.49 4.76
N ILE A 149 -10.88 3.34 4.74
CA ILE A 149 -10.45 2.60 5.94
C ILE A 149 -9.01 2.99 6.31
N ALA A 150 -8.11 3.01 5.32
CA ALA A 150 -6.68 3.29 5.53
C ALA A 150 -6.46 4.62 6.27
N LEU A 151 -7.24 5.66 5.96
CA LEU A 151 -7.16 7.00 6.56
C LEU A 151 -7.28 7.04 8.10
N TYR A 152 -7.81 5.99 8.72
CA TYR A 152 -8.04 5.88 10.16
C TYR A 152 -7.12 4.84 10.84
N LYS A 153 -6.16 4.28 10.11
CA LYS A 153 -5.17 3.32 10.59
C LYS A 153 -3.82 4.00 10.90
N GLN A 154 -2.82 3.20 11.25
CA GLN A 154 -1.47 3.66 11.57
C GLN A 154 -0.84 4.48 10.43
N PRO A 155 0.15 5.35 10.73
CA PRO A 155 0.77 6.23 9.75
C PRO A 155 1.20 5.55 8.46
N GLU A 156 1.84 4.40 8.55
CA GLU A 156 2.37 3.62 7.43
C GLU A 156 1.24 3.15 6.50
N VAL A 157 0.06 2.84 7.05
CA VAL A 157 -1.09 2.34 6.29
C VAL A 157 -1.70 3.45 5.44
N TRP A 158 -2.01 4.61 6.02
CA TRP A 158 -2.55 5.71 5.23
C TRP A 158 -1.49 6.34 4.32
N LEU A 159 -0.21 6.36 4.72
CA LEU A 159 0.88 6.85 3.87
C LEU A 159 1.10 5.96 2.65
N THR A 160 0.98 4.64 2.80
CA THR A 160 1.03 3.71 1.66
C THR A 160 -0.12 4.01 0.68
N SER A 161 -1.35 4.11 1.18
CA SER A 161 -2.51 4.48 0.35
C SER A 161 -2.36 5.86 -0.31
N LEU A 162 -1.85 6.86 0.42
CA LEU A 162 -1.58 8.19 -0.11
C LEU A 162 -0.51 8.20 -1.17
N GLY A 163 0.64 7.57 -0.93
CA GLY A 163 1.76 7.54 -1.87
C GLY A 163 1.33 6.96 -3.21
N ILE A 164 0.55 5.87 -3.18
CA ILE A 164 0.01 5.21 -4.37
C ILE A 164 -0.99 6.10 -5.10
N LEU A 165 -1.96 6.69 -4.41
CA LEU A 165 -2.94 7.51 -5.10
C LEU A 165 -2.30 8.80 -5.63
N ALA A 166 -1.52 9.50 -4.81
CA ALA A 166 -0.87 10.75 -5.19
C ALA A 166 0.14 10.56 -6.32
N GLU A 167 0.83 9.42 -6.37
CA GLU A 167 1.65 9.13 -7.55
C GLU A 167 0.78 8.99 -8.79
N LEU A 168 -0.35 8.25 -8.74
CA LEU A 168 -1.22 8.03 -9.90
C LEU A 168 -1.86 9.30 -10.46
N VAL A 169 -2.37 10.19 -9.59
CA VAL A 169 -3.23 11.33 -9.98
C VAL A 169 -2.62 12.71 -9.78
N GLY A 170 -1.46 12.78 -9.14
CA GLY A 170 -0.78 14.03 -8.81
C GLY A 170 -1.23 14.64 -7.47
N PRO A 171 -0.41 15.54 -6.89
CA PRO A 171 -0.67 16.11 -5.56
C PRO A 171 -1.99 16.89 -5.48
N SER A 172 -2.31 17.70 -6.49
CA SER A 172 -3.51 18.56 -6.50
C SER A 172 -4.83 17.77 -6.45
N VAL A 173 -4.86 16.58 -7.05
CA VAL A 173 -6.02 15.68 -7.02
C VAL A 173 -6.04 14.87 -5.72
N ALA A 174 -4.88 14.57 -5.13
CA ALA A 174 -4.80 13.85 -3.86
C ALA A 174 -5.21 14.70 -2.65
N VAL A 175 -4.92 16.01 -2.63
CA VAL A 175 -5.26 16.93 -1.52
C VAL A 175 -6.72 16.83 -1.05
N PRO A 176 -7.76 16.94 -1.91
CA PRO A 176 -9.15 16.83 -1.47
C PRO A 176 -9.53 15.43 -0.95
N LEU A 177 -8.73 14.40 -1.24
CA LEU A 177 -9.03 13.00 -0.87
C LEU A 177 -8.39 12.58 0.45
N PHE A 178 -7.26 13.18 0.82
CA PHE A 178 -6.52 12.88 2.06
C PHE A 178 -6.49 14.05 3.06
N GLY A 179 -6.84 15.24 2.62
CA GLY A 179 -6.74 16.47 3.39
C GLY A 179 -5.43 17.22 3.15
N PRO A 180 -5.45 18.56 3.22
CA PRO A 180 -4.28 19.41 2.95
C PRO A 180 -3.13 19.17 3.94
N ASP A 181 -3.43 18.69 5.15
CA ASP A 181 -2.42 18.42 6.18
C ASP A 181 -1.68 17.08 5.99
N ARG A 182 -2.12 16.24 5.05
CA ARG A 182 -1.53 14.92 4.80
C ARG A 182 -0.76 14.83 3.48
N VAL A 183 -1.08 15.66 2.51
CA VAL A 183 -0.42 15.68 1.19
C VAL A 183 0.59 16.82 1.17
N ALA A 184 1.88 16.49 1.29
CA ALA A 184 2.95 17.48 1.40
C ALA A 184 4.03 17.36 0.31
N VAL A 185 3.94 16.37 -0.58
CA VAL A 185 4.77 16.29 -1.79
C VAL A 185 4.51 17.51 -2.70
N THR A 186 5.58 18.10 -3.22
CA THR A 186 5.47 19.24 -4.16
C THR A 186 5.21 18.77 -5.59
N GLN A 187 4.72 19.67 -6.46
CA GLN A 187 4.55 19.35 -7.88
C GLN A 187 5.90 19.09 -8.54
N GLU A 188 6.93 19.85 -8.18
CA GLU A 188 8.29 19.72 -8.71
C GLU A 188 8.91 18.35 -8.36
N GLU A 189 8.74 17.88 -7.13
CA GLU A 189 9.19 16.54 -6.72
C GLU A 189 8.41 15.45 -7.47
N TRP A 190 7.09 15.59 -7.59
CA TRP A 190 6.28 14.65 -8.34
C TRP A 190 6.70 14.56 -9.82
N ASP A 191 6.99 15.69 -10.44
CA ASP A 191 7.47 15.77 -11.82
C ASP A 191 8.85 15.12 -11.98
N GLU A 192 9.78 15.38 -11.06
CA GLU A 192 11.13 14.80 -11.06
C GLU A 192 11.09 13.28 -10.84
N ILE A 193 10.29 12.80 -9.89
CA ILE A 193 10.04 11.36 -9.67
C ILE A 193 9.50 10.72 -10.96
N SER A 194 8.55 11.37 -11.62
CA SER A 194 7.93 10.92 -12.86
C SER A 194 8.88 10.94 -14.06
N ARG A 195 9.87 11.82 -14.05
CA ARG A 195 10.95 11.89 -15.04
C ARG A 195 11.94 10.73 -14.89
N VAL A 196 12.32 10.39 -13.65
CA VAL A 196 13.27 9.29 -13.36
C VAL A 196 12.63 7.92 -13.51
N TYR A 197 11.34 7.78 -13.15
CA TYR A 197 10.56 6.55 -13.30
C TYR A 197 9.38 6.76 -14.26
N PRO A 198 9.61 6.67 -15.58
CA PRO A 198 8.65 7.09 -16.59
C PRO A 198 7.27 6.45 -16.45
N ARG A 199 6.24 7.27 -16.74
CA ARG A 199 4.82 6.93 -16.64
C ARG A 199 4.15 6.69 -17.99
N THR A 200 4.91 6.71 -19.09
CA THR A 200 4.37 6.59 -20.45
C THR A 200 3.62 5.26 -20.59
N GLY A 201 2.35 5.35 -20.99
CA GLY A 201 1.47 4.18 -21.13
C GLY A 201 0.83 3.67 -19.84
N LEU A 202 1.11 4.27 -18.67
CA LEU A 202 0.63 3.81 -17.36
C LEU A 202 -0.89 3.61 -17.32
N ARG A 203 -1.68 4.52 -17.90
CA ARG A 203 -3.15 4.39 -17.90
C ARG A 203 -3.63 3.14 -18.64
N GLN A 204 -3.00 2.82 -19.77
CA GLN A 204 -3.35 1.63 -20.55
C GLN A 204 -2.89 0.38 -19.79
N PHE A 205 -1.65 0.38 -19.29
CA PHE A 205 -1.11 -0.69 -18.47
C PHE A 205 -2.00 -1.02 -17.26
N PHE A 206 -2.34 -0.01 -16.45
CA PHE A 206 -3.21 -0.19 -15.28
C PHE A 206 -4.56 -0.80 -15.66
N ARG A 207 -5.16 -0.32 -16.77
CA ARG A 207 -6.41 -0.90 -17.29
C ARG A 207 -6.23 -2.38 -17.65
N ASP A 208 -5.14 -2.72 -18.33
CA ASP A 208 -4.87 -4.09 -18.77
C ASP A 208 -4.67 -5.05 -17.59
N VAL A 209 -4.02 -4.58 -16.51
CA VAL A 209 -3.90 -5.33 -15.24
C VAL A 209 -5.29 -5.60 -14.65
N MET A 210 -6.14 -4.58 -14.51
CA MET A 210 -7.48 -4.75 -13.94
C MET A 210 -8.34 -5.70 -14.78
N ILE A 211 -8.29 -5.57 -16.11
CA ILE A 211 -8.95 -6.49 -17.06
C ILE A 211 -8.45 -7.92 -16.84
N GLY A 212 -7.12 -8.12 -16.78
CA GLY A 212 -6.51 -9.43 -16.58
C GLY A 212 -6.96 -10.10 -15.28
N ILE A 213 -7.06 -9.35 -14.18
CA ILE A 213 -7.56 -9.88 -12.90
C ILE A 213 -9.05 -10.22 -12.99
N CYS A 214 -9.86 -9.36 -13.61
CA CYS A 214 -11.30 -9.63 -13.83
C CYS A 214 -11.54 -10.86 -14.70
N THR A 215 -10.68 -11.12 -15.69
CA THR A 215 -10.79 -12.31 -16.55
C THR A 215 -10.30 -13.58 -15.84
N SER A 216 -9.18 -13.52 -15.11
CA SER A 216 -8.53 -14.71 -14.54
C SER A 216 -9.13 -15.17 -13.21
N LYS A 217 -9.59 -14.23 -12.37
CA LYS A 217 -10.18 -14.53 -11.05
C LYS A 217 -11.35 -13.58 -10.69
N PRO A 218 -12.44 -13.56 -11.50
CA PRO A 218 -13.56 -12.63 -11.36
C PRO A 218 -14.21 -12.64 -9.97
N ALA A 219 -14.26 -13.79 -9.30
CA ALA A 219 -14.84 -13.89 -7.96
C ALA A 219 -14.15 -12.97 -6.93
N THR A 220 -12.89 -12.61 -7.16
CA THR A 220 -12.09 -11.74 -6.28
C THR A 220 -12.29 -10.25 -6.56
N THR A 221 -12.97 -9.89 -7.65
CA THR A 221 -13.15 -8.49 -8.09
C THR A 221 -14.51 -7.91 -7.74
N TYR A 222 -15.51 -8.74 -7.45
CA TYR A 222 -16.84 -8.26 -7.03
C TYR A 222 -16.79 -7.46 -5.73
N ASN A 223 -17.63 -6.43 -5.64
CA ASN A 223 -17.75 -5.54 -4.47
C ASN A 223 -16.47 -4.71 -4.17
N ASN A 224 -15.63 -4.46 -5.19
CA ASN A 224 -14.52 -3.51 -5.11
C ASN A 224 -14.30 -2.81 -6.47
N PHE A 225 -13.39 -1.83 -6.52
CA PHE A 225 -13.20 -0.97 -7.70
C PHE A 225 -12.83 -1.72 -8.99
N MET A 226 -12.31 -2.94 -8.91
CA MET A 226 -11.96 -3.73 -10.11
C MET A 226 -13.20 -4.16 -10.88
N ALA A 227 -14.34 -4.37 -10.21
CA ALA A 227 -15.59 -4.73 -10.89
C ALA A 227 -16.01 -3.68 -11.93
N ASP A 228 -15.73 -2.39 -11.69
CA ASP A 228 -15.98 -1.30 -12.65
C ASP A 228 -15.22 -1.51 -13.98
N TYR A 229 -14.02 -2.09 -13.93
CA TYR A 229 -13.25 -2.45 -15.11
C TYR A 229 -13.80 -3.71 -15.79
N GLY A 230 -14.22 -4.71 -14.99
CA GLY A 230 -14.87 -5.92 -15.47
C GLY A 230 -16.13 -5.60 -16.28
N GLU A 231 -17.09 -4.90 -15.67
CA GLU A 231 -18.34 -4.47 -16.29
C GLU A 231 -18.13 -3.67 -17.57
N ARG A 232 -17.08 -2.83 -17.59
CA ARG A 232 -16.84 -1.94 -18.73
C ARG A 232 -16.10 -2.60 -19.89
N TYR A 233 -15.20 -3.55 -19.62
CA TYR A 233 -14.23 -4.01 -20.61
C TYR A 233 -14.19 -5.53 -20.82
N VAL A 234 -14.76 -6.35 -19.94
CA VAL A 234 -14.69 -7.82 -20.04
C VAL A 234 -16.03 -8.38 -20.52
N GLU A 235 -16.03 -8.99 -21.71
CA GLU A 235 -17.22 -9.62 -22.27
C GLU A 235 -17.77 -10.71 -21.33
N GLY A 236 -19.07 -10.66 -21.04
CA GLY A 236 -19.75 -11.60 -20.16
C GLY A 236 -19.48 -11.39 -18.67
N PHE A 237 -18.65 -10.41 -18.28
CA PHE A 237 -18.56 -10.00 -16.88
C PHE A 237 -19.84 -9.27 -16.48
N SER A 238 -20.39 -9.60 -15.32
CA SER A 238 -21.55 -8.95 -14.75
C SER A 238 -21.56 -9.12 -13.24
N GLU A 239 -21.89 -8.05 -12.52
CA GLU A 239 -22.14 -8.03 -11.09
C GLU A 239 -23.57 -8.46 -10.74
N GLU A 240 -24.47 -8.60 -11.72
CA GLU A 240 -25.86 -9.03 -11.49
C GLU A 240 -25.88 -10.39 -10.76
N GLY A 241 -26.59 -10.44 -9.63
CA GLY A 241 -26.69 -11.60 -8.76
C GLY A 241 -25.45 -11.85 -7.88
N LYS A 242 -24.45 -10.96 -7.90
CA LYS A 242 -23.16 -11.09 -7.20
C LYS A 242 -22.85 -9.88 -6.30
N ARG A 243 -23.73 -8.88 -6.28
CA ARG A 243 -23.58 -7.73 -5.38
C ARG A 243 -23.88 -8.17 -3.95
N THR A 244 -23.34 -7.40 -3.01
CA THR A 244 -23.60 -7.62 -1.58
C THR A 244 -25.11 -7.61 -1.26
N ILE A 245 -25.88 -6.72 -1.89
CA ILE A 245 -27.34 -6.66 -1.71
C ILE A 245 -28.04 -7.94 -2.17
N ASP A 246 -27.65 -8.51 -3.32
CA ASP A 246 -28.23 -9.75 -3.86
C ASP A 246 -28.01 -10.92 -2.89
N PHE A 247 -26.83 -10.99 -2.28
CA PHE A 247 -26.52 -12.00 -1.27
C PHE A 247 -27.32 -11.78 0.02
N LEU A 248 -27.37 -10.56 0.54
CA LEU A 248 -28.02 -10.26 1.80
C LEU A 248 -29.54 -10.39 1.73
N GLU A 249 -30.20 -9.85 0.70
CA GLU A 249 -31.66 -9.97 0.56
C GLU A 249 -32.12 -11.43 0.40
N LYS A 250 -31.27 -12.28 -0.19
CA LYS A 250 -31.56 -13.72 -0.34
C LYS A 250 -31.32 -14.54 0.91
N ASN A 251 -30.35 -14.18 1.76
CA ASN A 251 -29.83 -15.07 2.81
C ASN A 251 -29.89 -14.50 4.24
N MET A 252 -30.10 -13.19 4.42
CA MET A 252 -30.21 -12.59 5.75
C MET A 252 -31.50 -13.06 6.42
N LYS A 253 -31.38 -13.56 7.65
CA LYS A 253 -32.52 -14.01 8.46
C LYS A 253 -32.99 -12.86 9.35
N GLU A 254 -34.30 -12.76 9.52
CA GLU A 254 -34.93 -11.91 10.55
C GLU A 254 -34.66 -12.41 11.97
#